data_AF-A0A0M9DLJ5-F1
#
_entry.id   AF-A0A0M9DLJ5-F1
#
_cell.length_a   1.000
_cell.length_b   1.000
_cell.length_c   1.000
_cell.angle_alpha   90.00
_cell.angle_beta   90.00
_cell.angle_gamma   90.00
#
_symmetry.space_group_name_H-M   'P 1'
#
loop_
_entity.id
_entity.type
_entity.pdbx_description
1 polymer ?
#
loop_
_entity_poly.entity_id
_entity_poly.type
_entity_poly.pdbx_seq_one_letter_code
_entity_poly.pdbx_strand_id
1 'polypeptide(L)'
;MSLFVLNSSSSIKEKGIDELISFIETNDLEWIYIIILLVYGLSITISWFLGTKKNRVEIEKLKLENSSLKIDITEKCKTTRKIYYEKSENIQVLLRLMIHYMQETDVERAKETREDLKQTLTIELVPSFIDYLEMYELNYEGNSYKRKDFVENEAMKFLETMKKIGDAINHPNILTRMNKPSFKFTWASLSPVITFVDKNTKFYKIPTKKNFNVTLAELDIVDLKFFGYYRGEKR
;
A
#
# COMPACT_ATOMS: atom_id res chain seq x y z
N MET A 1 41.66 -15.04 -50.30
CA MET A 1 41.32 -14.48 -51.64
C MET A 1 40.95 -15.67 -52.51
N SER A 2 39.81 -15.80 -53.16
CA SER A 2 38.80 -14.85 -53.67
C SER A 2 37.47 -15.63 -53.77
N LEU A 3 36.42 -15.25 -53.02
CA LEU A 3 35.24 -14.56 -53.57
C LEU A 3 34.89 -14.92 -55.02
N PHE A 4 34.01 -15.91 -55.18
CA PHE A 4 32.94 -15.89 -56.19
C PHE A 4 31.68 -16.48 -55.55
N VAL A 5 30.93 -15.59 -54.90
CA VAL A 5 29.47 -15.67 -54.92
C VAL A 5 29.05 -15.48 -56.38
N LEU A 6 28.17 -16.33 -56.91
CA LEU A 6 27.11 -16.01 -57.89
C LEU A 6 26.49 -17.35 -58.37
N ASN A 7 25.30 -17.73 -57.89
CA ASN A 7 24.01 -17.31 -58.44
C ASN A 7 23.45 -18.32 -59.48
N SER A 8 23.19 -19.56 -59.07
CA SER A 8 22.56 -20.59 -59.93
C SER A 8 21.26 -21.18 -59.38
N SER A 9 20.68 -20.61 -58.31
CA SER A 9 19.41 -21.08 -57.75
C SER A 9 18.17 -20.31 -58.21
N SER A 10 18.34 -19.25 -59.02
CA SER A 10 17.22 -18.49 -59.58
C SER A 10 16.60 -19.20 -60.79
N SER A 11 17.40 -19.81 -61.68
CA SER A 11 16.90 -20.25 -62.99
C SER A 11 15.94 -21.45 -62.97
N ILE A 12 15.98 -22.30 -61.95
CA ILE A 12 15.05 -23.45 -61.82
C ILE A 12 13.74 -22.99 -61.17
N LYS A 13 13.81 -22.06 -60.22
CA LYS A 13 12.61 -21.42 -59.65
C LYS A 13 11.92 -20.54 -60.68
N GLU A 14 12.68 -19.76 -61.44
CA GLU A 14 12.17 -18.91 -62.52
C GLU A 14 11.52 -19.75 -63.62
N LYS A 15 12.19 -20.79 -64.13
CA LYS A 15 11.59 -21.69 -65.14
C LYS A 15 10.36 -22.43 -64.64
N GLY A 16 10.36 -22.89 -63.39
CA GLY A 16 9.20 -23.54 -62.78
C GLY A 16 8.03 -22.57 -62.56
N ILE A 17 8.30 -21.30 -62.28
CA ILE A 17 7.30 -20.23 -62.18
C ILE A 17 6.75 -19.90 -63.58
N ASP A 18 7.60 -19.79 -64.60
CA ASP A 18 7.21 -19.47 -65.97
C ASP A 18 6.35 -20.58 -66.62
N GLU A 19 6.70 -21.86 -66.40
CA GLU A 19 5.88 -23.00 -66.83
C GLU A 19 4.51 -23.01 -66.13
N LEU A 20 4.47 -22.72 -64.83
CA LEU A 20 3.22 -22.58 -64.06
C LEU A 20 2.36 -21.44 -64.61
N ILE A 21 2.94 -20.27 -64.89
CA ILE A 21 2.24 -19.12 -65.47
C ILE A 21 1.65 -19.48 -66.83
N SER A 22 2.43 -20.12 -67.72
CA SER A 22 1.93 -20.54 -69.03
C SER A 22 0.80 -21.57 -68.95
N PHE A 23 0.85 -22.47 -67.96
CA PHE A 23 -0.18 -23.47 -67.72
C PHE A 23 -1.49 -22.86 -67.19
N ILE A 24 -1.38 -21.78 -66.39
CA ILE A 24 -2.51 -21.02 -65.84
C ILE A 24 -3.20 -20.20 -66.94
N GLU A 25 -2.42 -19.51 -67.78
CA GLU A 25 -2.90 -18.74 -68.92
C GLU A 25 -3.61 -19.63 -69.96
N THR A 26 -3.12 -20.87 -70.16
CA THR A 26 -3.70 -21.82 -71.13
C THR A 26 -5.04 -22.42 -70.66
N ASN A 27 -5.28 -22.49 -69.34
CA ASN A 27 -6.47 -23.13 -68.76
C ASN A 27 -7.47 -22.14 -68.12
N ASP A 28 -7.27 -20.83 -68.30
CA ASP A 28 -8.14 -19.76 -67.77
C ASP A 28 -8.33 -19.83 -66.23
N LEU A 29 -7.28 -20.27 -65.52
CA LEU A 29 -7.32 -20.56 -64.07
C LEU A 29 -7.08 -19.31 -63.20
N GLU A 30 -7.00 -18.11 -63.79
CA GLU A 30 -6.83 -16.84 -63.07
C GLU A 30 -7.90 -16.63 -61.97
N TRP A 31 -9.13 -17.07 -62.24
CA TRP A 31 -10.23 -17.04 -61.29
C TRP A 31 -9.96 -17.86 -60.03
N ILE A 32 -9.19 -18.96 -60.12
CA ILE A 32 -8.85 -19.80 -58.97
C ILE A 32 -7.92 -19.04 -58.01
N TYR A 33 -6.96 -18.27 -58.52
CA TYR A 33 -6.09 -17.43 -57.68
C TYR A 33 -6.86 -16.34 -56.95
N ILE A 34 -7.82 -15.70 -57.63
CA ILE A 34 -8.69 -14.70 -57.01
C ILE A 34 -9.51 -15.34 -55.88
N ILE A 35 -10.05 -16.54 -56.10
CA ILE A 35 -10.80 -17.29 -55.07
C ILE A 35 -9.90 -17.63 -53.88
N ILE A 36 -8.69 -18.12 -54.11
CA ILE A 36 -7.73 -18.45 -53.03
C ILE A 36 -7.37 -17.20 -52.22
N LEU A 37 -7.09 -16.08 -52.88
CA LEU A 37 -6.79 -14.80 -52.22
C LEU A 37 -7.98 -14.29 -51.40
N LEU A 38 -9.21 -14.42 -51.91
CA LEU A 38 -10.42 -14.05 -51.17
C LEU A 38 -10.63 -14.93 -49.94
N VAL A 39 -10.45 -16.25 -50.05
CA VAL A 39 -10.54 -17.18 -48.93
C VAL A 39 -9.46 -16.88 -47.88
N TYR A 40 -8.23 -16.58 -48.31
CA TYR A 40 -7.15 -16.21 -47.41
C TYR A 40 -7.42 -14.88 -46.70
N GLY A 41 -7.88 -13.85 -47.41
CA GLY A 41 -8.29 -12.57 -46.83
C GLY A 41 -9.46 -12.70 -45.84
N LEU A 42 -10.45 -13.54 -46.17
CA LEU A 42 -11.54 -13.88 -45.25
C LEU A 42 -11.02 -14.59 -43.99
N SER A 43 -10.08 -15.51 -44.12
CA SER A 43 -9.50 -16.21 -42.96
C SER A 43 -8.75 -15.25 -42.02
N ILE A 44 -8.02 -14.27 -42.56
CA ILE A 44 -7.30 -13.25 -41.78
C ILE A 44 -8.31 -12.35 -41.06
N THR A 45 -9.33 -11.86 -41.77
CA THR A 45 -10.33 -10.96 -41.19
C THR A 45 -11.16 -11.64 -40.10
N ILE A 46 -11.55 -12.90 -40.29
CA ILE A 46 -12.24 -13.71 -39.27
C ILE A 46 -11.31 -13.93 -38.06
N SER A 47 -10.05 -14.30 -38.29
CA SER A 47 -9.08 -14.51 -37.20
C SER A 47 -8.83 -13.23 -36.39
N TRP A 48 -8.71 -12.09 -37.07
CA TRP A 48 -8.56 -10.79 -36.45
C TRP A 48 -9.81 -10.39 -35.65
N PHE A 49 -11.01 -10.61 -36.20
CA PHE A 49 -12.27 -10.34 -35.52
C PHE A 49 -12.46 -11.22 -34.26
N LEU A 50 -12.14 -12.52 -34.35
CA LEU A 50 -12.21 -13.41 -33.19
C LEU A 50 -11.17 -13.07 -32.12
N GLY A 51 -9.93 -12.73 -32.53
CA GLY A 51 -8.86 -12.33 -31.63
C GLY A 51 -9.17 -11.02 -30.90
N THR A 52 -9.66 -10.00 -31.60
CA THR A 52 -10.07 -8.72 -31.00
C THR A 52 -11.24 -8.89 -30.04
N LYS A 53 -12.24 -9.73 -30.38
CA LYS A 53 -13.36 -10.05 -29.48
C LYS A 53 -12.90 -10.75 -28.21
N LYS A 54 -12.02 -11.76 -28.32
CA LYS A 54 -11.47 -12.47 -27.16
C LYS A 54 -10.67 -11.54 -26.25
N ASN A 55 -9.79 -10.72 -26.82
CA ASN A 55 -9.00 -9.74 -26.07
C ASN A 55 -9.89 -8.72 -25.36
N ARG A 56 -10.96 -8.25 -26.02
CA ARG A 56 -11.91 -7.31 -25.41
C ARG A 56 -12.64 -7.93 -24.20
N VAL A 57 -13.11 -9.16 -24.32
CA VAL A 57 -13.77 -9.88 -23.21
C VAL A 57 -12.81 -10.07 -22.04
N GLU A 58 -11.55 -10.42 -22.31
CA GLU A 58 -10.52 -10.58 -21.28
C GLU A 58 -10.19 -9.25 -20.59
N ILE A 59 -10.09 -8.15 -21.35
CA ILE A 59 -9.92 -6.80 -20.79
C ILE A 59 -11.12 -6.39 -19.94
N GLU A 60 -12.36 -6.66 -20.39
CA GLU A 60 -13.57 -6.36 -19.63
C GLU A 60 -13.62 -7.18 -18.33
N LYS A 61 -13.25 -8.46 -18.37
CA LYS A 61 -13.12 -9.32 -17.18
C LYS A 61 -12.08 -8.77 -16.19
N LEU A 62 -10.87 -8.44 -16.66
CA LEU A 62 -9.83 -7.85 -15.81
C LEU A 62 -10.22 -6.48 -15.23
N LYS A 63 -10.99 -5.67 -15.97
CA LYS A 63 -11.55 -4.41 -15.46
C LYS A 63 -12.58 -4.65 -14.37
N LEU A 64 -13.45 -5.64 -14.54
CA LEU A 64 -14.42 -6.02 -13.52
C LEU A 64 -13.73 -6.55 -12.25
N GLU A 65 -12.76 -7.45 -12.40
CA GLU A 65 -11.97 -7.97 -11.27
C GLU A 65 -11.22 -6.86 -10.52
N ASN A 66 -10.57 -5.94 -11.25
CA ASN A 66 -9.93 -4.77 -10.64
C ASN A 66 -10.94 -3.86 -9.93
N SER A 67 -12.14 -3.67 -10.49
CA SER A 67 -13.18 -2.86 -9.86
C SER A 67 -13.70 -3.51 -8.58
N SER A 68 -13.90 -4.82 -8.56
CA SER A 68 -14.32 -5.56 -7.36
C SER A 68 -13.24 -5.54 -6.27
N LEU A 69 -11.97 -5.74 -6.65
CA LEU A 69 -10.85 -5.66 -5.70
C LEU A 69 -10.73 -4.27 -5.09
N LYS A 70 -10.92 -3.22 -5.89
CA LYS A 70 -10.88 -1.84 -5.40
C LYS A 70 -12.02 -1.55 -4.41
N ILE A 71 -13.22 -2.08 -4.67
CA ILE A 71 -14.35 -1.96 -3.75
C ILE A 71 -14.04 -2.69 -2.44
N ASP A 72 -13.55 -3.93 -2.49
CA ASP A 72 -13.17 -4.73 -1.32
C ASP A 72 -12.10 -4.04 -0.47
N ILE A 73 -11.04 -3.50 -1.08
CA ILE A 73 -9.99 -2.76 -0.38
C ILE A 73 -10.54 -1.47 0.25
N THR A 74 -11.42 -0.76 -0.45
CA THR A 74 -12.06 0.46 0.08
C THR A 74 -12.93 0.13 1.30
N GLU A 75 -13.68 -0.96 1.24
CA GLU A 75 -14.53 -1.43 2.33
C GLU A 75 -13.70 -1.87 3.52
N LYS A 76 -12.64 -2.67 3.31
CA LYS A 76 -11.68 -3.05 4.34
C LYS A 76 -11.04 -1.84 5.01
N CYS A 77 -10.64 -0.83 4.25
CA CYS A 77 -10.09 0.42 4.78
C CYS A 77 -11.10 1.18 5.68
N LYS A 78 -12.39 1.18 5.31
CA LYS A 78 -13.44 1.75 6.18
C LYS A 78 -13.64 0.93 7.46
N THR A 79 -13.60 -0.39 7.34
CA THR A 79 -13.77 -1.31 8.48
C THR A 79 -12.61 -1.19 9.47
N THR A 80 -11.35 -1.21 9.01
CA THR A 80 -10.19 -1.03 9.88
C THR A 80 -10.17 0.34 10.54
N ARG A 81 -10.60 1.39 9.84
CA ARG A 81 -10.80 2.73 10.44
C ARG A 81 -11.81 2.69 11.58
N LYS A 82 -12.96 2.03 11.37
CA LYS A 82 -14.01 1.91 12.38
C LYS A 82 -13.48 1.17 13.61
N ILE A 83 -12.78 0.06 13.41
CA ILE A 83 -12.17 -0.72 14.50
C ILE A 83 -11.18 0.16 15.28
N TYR A 84 -10.30 0.89 14.60
CA TYR A 84 -9.38 1.82 15.25
C TYR A 84 -10.11 2.85 16.13
N TYR A 85 -11.18 3.46 15.64
CA TYR A 85 -11.95 4.42 16.44
C TYR A 85 -12.65 3.77 17.64
N GLU A 86 -13.21 2.58 17.48
CA GLU A 86 -13.78 1.81 18.60
C GLU A 86 -12.73 1.51 19.67
N LYS A 87 -11.52 1.08 19.26
CA LYS A 87 -10.40 0.87 20.21
C LYS A 87 -9.96 2.18 20.88
N SER A 88 -10.02 3.30 20.17
CA SER A 88 -9.73 4.61 20.75
C SER A 88 -10.77 5.02 21.80
N GLU A 89 -12.04 4.68 21.61
CA GLU A 89 -13.10 4.93 22.59
C GLU A 89 -12.87 4.10 23.86
N ASN A 90 -12.50 2.83 23.73
CA ASN A 90 -12.16 1.97 24.88
C ASN A 90 -11.04 2.57 25.73
N ILE A 91 -10.00 3.11 25.09
CA ILE A 91 -8.90 3.80 25.78
C ILE A 91 -9.39 5.04 26.53
N GLN A 92 -10.31 5.81 25.95
CA GLN A 92 -10.90 6.96 26.64
C GLN A 92 -11.73 6.53 27.87
N VAL A 93 -12.46 5.42 27.77
CA VAL A 93 -13.21 4.86 28.90
C VAL A 93 -12.27 4.44 30.03
N LEU A 94 -11.20 3.70 29.72
CA LEU A 94 -10.21 3.26 30.71
C LEU A 94 -9.49 4.44 31.36
N LEU A 95 -9.14 5.47 30.60
CA LEU A 95 -8.56 6.70 31.16
C LEU A 95 -9.52 7.41 32.12
N ARG A 96 -10.81 7.51 31.77
CA ARG A 96 -11.83 8.11 32.65
C ARG A 96 -12.00 7.31 33.93
N LEU A 97 -12.06 5.98 33.84
CA LEU A 97 -12.15 5.09 35.00
C LEU A 97 -10.93 5.24 35.90
N MET A 98 -9.72 5.26 35.34
CA MET A 98 -8.49 5.46 36.10
C MET A 98 -8.52 6.79 36.85
N ILE A 99 -8.92 7.88 36.19
CA ILE A 99 -9.06 9.21 36.82
C ILE A 99 -10.09 9.17 37.95
N HIS A 100 -11.24 8.53 37.72
CA HIS A 100 -12.30 8.39 38.72
C HIS A 100 -11.82 7.65 39.97
N TYR A 101 -11.20 6.47 39.82
CA TYR A 101 -10.65 5.72 40.96
C TYR A 101 -9.55 6.50 41.70
N MET A 102 -8.73 7.26 40.97
CA MET A 102 -7.72 8.14 41.56
C MET A 102 -8.32 9.29 42.38
N GLN A 103 -9.50 9.79 42.00
CA GLN A 103 -10.24 10.81 42.74
C GLN A 103 -10.93 10.22 43.98
N GLU A 104 -11.46 9.00 43.88
CA GLU A 104 -12.09 8.27 44.99
C GLU A 104 -11.09 7.63 45.95
N THR A 105 -9.78 7.79 45.71
CA THR A 105 -8.68 7.19 46.48
C THR A 105 -8.66 5.65 46.47
N ASP A 106 -9.34 5.01 45.52
CA ASP A 106 -9.28 3.57 45.28
C ASP A 106 -8.04 3.22 44.44
N VAL A 107 -6.90 3.10 45.13
CA VAL A 107 -5.60 2.90 44.48
C VAL A 107 -5.47 1.52 43.83
N GLU A 108 -6.09 0.48 44.38
CA GLU A 108 -5.98 -0.88 43.83
C GLU A 108 -6.73 -0.99 42.50
N ARG A 109 -7.97 -0.50 42.41
CA ARG A 109 -8.69 -0.46 41.12
C ARG A 109 -8.00 0.44 40.10
N ALA A 110 -7.42 1.56 40.55
CA ALA A 110 -6.67 2.43 39.67
C ALA A 110 -5.41 1.74 39.11
N LYS A 111 -4.72 0.89 39.90
CA LYS A 111 -3.59 0.07 39.43
C LYS A 111 -4.01 -0.98 38.41
N GLU A 112 -5.11 -1.69 38.67
CA GLU A 112 -5.67 -2.68 37.73
C GLU A 112 -6.02 -2.01 36.40
N THR A 113 -6.79 -0.91 36.46
CA THR A 113 -7.20 -0.13 35.28
C THR A 113 -5.98 0.39 34.49
N ARG A 114 -4.89 0.74 35.17
CA ARG A 114 -3.65 1.17 34.49
C ARG A 114 -3.00 0.04 33.70
N GLU A 115 -2.98 -1.19 34.22
CA GLU A 115 -2.44 -2.32 33.45
C GLU A 115 -3.37 -2.68 32.29
N ASP A 116 -4.69 -2.64 32.48
CA ASP A 116 -5.67 -2.83 31.40
C ASP A 116 -5.52 -1.78 30.30
N LEU A 117 -5.32 -0.51 30.70
CA LEU A 117 -5.07 0.59 29.78
C LEU A 117 -3.80 0.35 28.96
N LYS A 118 -2.71 -0.04 29.61
CA LYS A 118 -1.45 -0.38 28.94
C LYS A 118 -1.62 -1.56 27.99
N GLN A 119 -2.33 -2.60 28.40
CA GLN A 119 -2.59 -3.78 27.58
C GLN A 119 -3.43 -3.41 26.35
N THR A 120 -4.55 -2.71 26.55
CA THR A 120 -5.44 -2.24 25.49
C THR A 120 -4.68 -1.32 24.53
N LEU A 121 -3.80 -0.46 25.04
CA LEU A 121 -3.01 0.45 24.22
C LEU A 121 -2.05 -0.32 23.30
N THR A 122 -1.34 -1.29 23.85
CA THR A 122 -0.24 -1.99 23.17
C THR A 122 -0.73 -3.11 22.26
N ILE A 123 -1.81 -3.80 22.65
CA ILE A 123 -2.31 -5.01 21.97
C ILE A 123 -3.51 -4.69 21.07
N GLU A 124 -4.29 -3.64 21.36
CA GLU A 124 -5.49 -3.33 20.58
C GLU A 124 -5.35 -2.02 19.80
N LEU A 125 -5.10 -0.90 20.47
CA LEU A 125 -5.12 0.41 19.80
C LEU A 125 -4.00 0.53 18.76
N VAL A 126 -2.75 0.32 19.17
CA VAL A 126 -1.59 0.48 18.28
C VAL A 126 -1.69 -0.48 17.07
N PRO A 127 -1.96 -1.78 17.25
CA PRO A 127 -2.15 -2.70 16.13
C PRO A 127 -3.32 -2.31 15.23
N SER A 128 -4.47 -1.91 15.77
CA SER A 128 -5.62 -1.50 14.95
C SER A 128 -5.32 -0.28 14.08
N PHE A 129 -4.49 0.66 14.56
CA PHE A 129 -4.04 1.79 13.76
C PHE A 129 -3.05 1.38 12.67
N ILE A 130 -2.16 0.41 12.95
CA ILE A 130 -1.25 -0.16 11.96
C ILE A 130 -2.06 -0.84 10.84
N ASP A 131 -3.06 -1.66 11.18
CA ASP A 131 -3.94 -2.30 10.19
C ASP A 131 -4.69 -1.26 9.34
N TYR A 132 -5.15 -0.17 9.97
CA TYR A 132 -5.77 0.93 9.24
C TYR A 132 -4.79 1.61 8.28
N LEU A 133 -3.57 1.88 8.73
CA LEU A 133 -2.50 2.48 7.92
C LEU A 133 -2.13 1.59 6.73
N GLU A 134 -1.97 0.28 6.93
CA GLU A 134 -1.64 -0.68 5.87
C GLU A 134 -2.75 -0.74 4.83
N MET A 135 -4.01 -0.84 5.26
CA MET A 135 -5.15 -0.84 4.34
C MET A 135 -5.29 0.51 3.60
N TYR A 136 -4.96 1.62 4.26
CA TYR A 136 -4.93 2.94 3.61
C TYR A 136 -3.81 3.01 2.55
N GLU A 137 -2.61 2.49 2.85
CA GLU A 137 -1.50 2.47 1.91
C GLU A 137 -1.85 1.66 0.64
N LEU A 138 -2.51 0.52 0.81
CA LEU A 138 -3.01 -0.33 -0.28
C LEU A 138 -4.12 0.36 -1.08
N ASN A 139 -5.11 0.97 -0.40
CA ASN A 139 -6.24 1.64 -1.07
C ASN A 139 -5.81 2.82 -1.95
N TYR A 140 -4.73 3.51 -1.54
CA TYR A 140 -4.19 4.67 -2.24
C TYR A 140 -2.79 4.40 -2.79
N GLU A 141 -2.56 3.19 -3.30
CA GLU A 141 -1.32 2.85 -3.98
C GLU A 141 -1.06 3.75 -5.18
N GLY A 142 0.18 4.23 -5.30
CA GLY A 142 0.59 5.21 -6.31
C GLY A 142 0.09 6.64 -6.09
N ASN A 143 -0.83 6.90 -5.15
CA ASN A 143 -1.36 8.24 -4.89
C ASN A 143 -0.59 8.97 -3.77
N SER A 144 0.52 9.63 -4.15
CA SER A 144 1.36 10.37 -3.21
C SER A 144 0.63 11.49 -2.45
N TYR A 145 -0.38 12.12 -3.05
CA TYR A 145 -1.14 13.19 -2.39
C TYR A 145 -1.96 12.65 -1.22
N LYS A 146 -2.72 11.57 -1.44
CA LYS A 146 -3.55 10.95 -0.40
C LYS A 146 -2.71 10.41 0.76
N ARG A 147 -1.56 9.81 0.47
CA ARG A 147 -0.64 9.33 1.53
C ARG A 147 -0.07 10.46 2.38
N LYS A 148 0.25 11.61 1.78
CA LYS A 148 0.70 12.80 2.53
C LYS A 148 -0.41 13.39 3.38
N ASP A 149 -1.61 13.48 2.82
CA ASP A 149 -2.81 13.93 3.53
C ASP A 149 -3.06 13.05 4.76
N PHE A 150 -2.92 11.73 4.63
CA PHE A 150 -3.00 10.79 5.76
C PHE A 150 -1.92 11.02 6.82
N VAL A 151 -0.68 11.30 6.42
CA VAL A 151 0.39 11.63 7.39
C VAL A 151 -0.01 12.83 8.24
N GLU A 152 -0.45 13.91 7.61
CA GLU A 152 -0.76 15.18 8.29
C GLU A 152 -2.05 15.08 9.12
N ASN A 153 -3.07 14.38 8.62
CA ASN A 153 -4.39 14.39 9.22
C ASN A 153 -4.70 13.22 10.14
N GLU A 154 -3.97 12.10 10.04
CA GLU A 154 -4.24 10.88 10.81
C GLU A 154 -2.98 10.42 11.56
N ALA A 155 -1.86 10.13 10.86
CA ALA A 155 -0.67 9.55 11.52
C ALA A 155 -0.02 10.47 12.55
N MET A 156 0.14 11.77 12.23
CA MET A 156 0.67 12.73 13.20
C MET A 156 -0.26 12.91 14.40
N LYS A 157 -1.57 13.00 14.17
CA LYS A 157 -2.57 13.11 15.25
C LYS A 157 -2.59 11.87 16.13
N PHE A 158 -2.41 10.69 15.55
CA PHE A 158 -2.25 9.45 16.29
C PHE A 158 -1.04 9.53 17.23
N LEU A 159 0.14 9.91 16.74
CA LEU A 159 1.34 10.05 17.57
C LEU A 159 1.19 11.10 18.68
N GLU A 160 0.56 12.24 18.39
CA GLU A 160 0.22 13.25 19.40
C GLU A 160 -0.76 12.71 20.46
N THR A 161 -1.70 11.86 20.04
CA THR A 161 -2.63 11.18 20.96
C THR A 161 -1.90 10.18 21.84
N MET A 162 -1.00 9.37 21.27
CA MET A 162 -0.15 8.46 22.04
C MET A 162 0.68 9.20 23.09
N LYS A 163 1.21 10.37 22.74
CA LYS A 163 1.93 11.24 23.68
C LYS A 163 1.02 11.66 24.84
N LYS A 164 -0.16 12.21 24.53
CA LYS A 164 -1.13 12.63 25.56
C LYS A 164 -1.56 11.49 26.48
N ILE A 165 -1.73 10.28 25.93
CA ILE A 165 -2.02 9.08 26.73
C ILE A 165 -0.83 8.74 27.64
N GLY A 166 0.39 8.77 27.10
CA GLY A 166 1.62 8.59 27.87
C GLY A 166 1.74 9.58 29.02
N ASP A 167 1.55 10.87 28.74
CA ASP A 167 1.57 11.96 29.74
C ASP A 167 0.52 11.74 30.83
N ALA A 168 -0.69 11.31 30.44
CA ALA A 168 -1.77 11.02 31.39
C ALA A 168 -1.42 9.83 32.31
N ILE A 169 -0.89 8.73 31.75
CA ILE A 169 -0.50 7.54 32.53
C ILE A 169 0.71 7.84 33.44
N ASN A 170 1.61 8.71 32.97
CA ASN A 170 2.86 9.06 33.64
C ASN A 170 2.77 10.31 34.51
N HIS A 171 1.57 10.84 34.73
CA HIS A 171 1.42 12.03 35.55
C HIS A 171 2.02 11.79 36.96
N PRO A 172 2.89 12.68 37.48
CA PRO A 172 3.66 12.44 38.71
C PRO A 172 2.78 12.05 39.92
N ASN A 173 1.63 12.70 40.07
CA ASN A 173 0.67 12.38 41.14
C ASN A 173 0.10 10.97 41.04
N ILE A 174 -0.08 10.45 39.81
CA ILE A 174 -0.60 9.11 39.55
C ILE A 174 0.50 8.08 39.88
N LEU A 175 1.71 8.28 39.35
CA LEU A 175 2.84 7.38 39.59
C LEU A 175 3.20 7.27 41.07
N THR A 176 3.23 8.41 41.78
CA THR A 176 3.58 8.46 43.21
C THR A 176 2.54 7.72 44.06
N ARG A 177 1.24 7.95 43.81
CA ARG A 177 0.16 7.29 44.55
C ARG A 177 0.06 5.80 44.26
N MET A 178 0.32 5.38 43.02
CA MET A 178 0.27 3.97 42.62
C MET A 178 1.55 3.20 42.96
N ASN A 179 2.65 3.89 43.26
CA ASN A 179 3.99 3.31 43.41
C ASN A 179 4.39 2.45 42.18
N LYS A 180 4.26 3.03 40.99
CA LYS A 180 4.54 2.34 39.71
C LYS A 180 5.58 3.12 38.89
N PRO A 181 6.43 2.43 38.10
CA PRO A 181 7.36 3.09 37.19
C PRO A 181 6.61 3.74 36.04
N SER A 182 7.25 4.76 35.43
CA SER A 182 6.75 5.37 34.19
C SER A 182 6.61 4.33 33.08
N PHE A 183 5.50 4.40 32.37
CA PHE A 183 5.25 3.66 31.14
C PHE A 183 6.04 4.28 29.98
N LYS A 184 6.71 3.46 29.19
CA LYS A 184 7.50 3.91 28.03
C LYS A 184 7.05 3.21 26.77
N PHE A 185 6.90 3.97 25.70
CA PHE A 185 6.73 3.42 24.37
C PHE A 185 8.04 2.82 23.88
N THR A 186 7.95 1.74 23.11
CA THR A 186 9.12 1.14 22.47
C THR A 186 9.13 1.47 20.99
N TRP A 187 10.32 1.60 20.41
CA TRP A 187 10.46 1.76 18.96
C TRP A 187 9.67 0.69 18.19
N ALA A 188 9.77 -0.58 18.63
CA ALA A 188 9.09 -1.71 18.00
C ALA A 188 7.58 -1.48 17.86
N SER A 189 6.93 -0.96 18.91
CA SER A 189 5.48 -0.74 18.92
C SER A 189 5.00 0.28 17.88
N LEU A 190 5.81 1.29 17.56
CA LEU A 190 5.42 2.38 16.65
C LEU A 190 6.21 2.38 15.34
N SER A 191 7.12 1.42 15.14
CA SER A 191 8.01 1.36 13.98
C SER A 191 7.28 1.37 12.62
N PRO A 192 6.11 0.73 12.43
CA PRO A 192 5.41 0.80 11.14
C PRO A 192 4.88 2.21 10.85
N VAL A 193 4.30 2.86 11.85
CA VAL A 193 3.82 4.25 11.75
C VAL A 193 4.97 5.21 11.48
N ILE A 194 6.08 5.06 12.21
CA ILE A 194 7.28 5.88 12.05
C ILE A 194 7.86 5.74 10.65
N THR A 195 8.01 4.51 10.17
CA THR A 195 8.55 4.21 8.84
C THR A 195 7.64 4.79 7.75
N PHE A 196 6.33 4.69 7.91
CA PHE A 196 5.37 5.27 6.99
C PHE A 196 5.48 6.80 6.91
N VAL A 197 5.53 7.48 8.05
CA VAL A 197 5.71 8.95 8.10
C VAL A 197 7.03 9.35 7.45
N ASP A 198 8.13 8.64 7.75
CA ASP A 198 9.45 8.93 7.17
C ASP A 198 9.49 8.74 5.65
N LYS A 199 8.89 7.67 5.13
CA LYS A 199 8.80 7.36 3.70
C LYS A 199 7.98 8.41 2.93
N ASN A 200 6.93 8.94 3.56
CA ASN A 200 5.99 9.84 2.90
C ASN A 200 6.23 11.33 3.19
N THR A 201 7.14 11.67 4.13
CA THR A 201 7.54 13.05 4.44
C THR A 201 8.90 13.37 3.82
N LYS A 202 8.88 14.08 2.69
CA LYS A 202 10.10 14.52 2.01
C LYS A 202 10.93 15.49 2.87
N PHE A 203 12.25 15.46 2.70
CA PHE A 203 13.21 16.25 3.48
C PHE A 203 12.96 17.77 3.46
N TYR A 204 12.42 18.32 2.37
CA TYR A 204 12.14 19.75 2.25
C TYR A 204 10.87 20.20 3.02
N LYS A 205 10.02 19.30 3.51
CA LYS A 205 8.95 19.63 4.47
C LYS A 205 9.56 19.68 5.88
N ILE A 206 10.47 20.63 6.09
CA ILE A 206 11.19 20.84 7.35
C ILE A 206 10.22 20.95 8.55
N PRO A 207 9.06 21.65 8.46
CA PRO A 207 8.15 21.77 9.61
C PRO A 207 7.55 20.42 10.04
N THR A 208 7.04 19.62 9.11
CA THR A 208 6.45 18.30 9.40
C THR A 208 7.50 17.34 9.94
N LYS A 209 8.68 17.30 9.32
CA LYS A 209 9.81 16.47 9.76
C LYS A 209 10.28 16.88 11.16
N LYS A 210 10.38 18.18 11.43
CA LYS A 210 10.73 18.72 12.75
C LYS A 210 9.67 18.34 13.78
N ASN A 211 8.38 18.55 13.49
CA ASN A 211 7.29 18.20 14.40
C ASN A 211 7.32 16.70 14.73
N PHE A 212 7.41 15.86 13.70
CA PHE A 212 7.53 14.41 13.86
C PHE A 212 8.69 14.02 14.79
N ASN A 213 9.88 14.57 14.55
CA ASN A 213 11.05 14.29 15.39
C ASN A 213 10.90 14.81 16.82
N VAL A 214 10.23 15.94 17.03
CA VAL A 214 9.88 16.45 18.37
C VAL A 214 8.91 15.50 19.05
N THR A 215 7.87 15.03 18.36
CA THR A 215 6.90 14.08 18.92
C THR A 215 7.55 12.75 19.29
N LEU A 216 8.43 12.21 18.44
CA LEU A 216 9.22 11.02 18.79
C LEU A 216 10.16 11.29 19.96
N ALA A 217 10.68 12.52 20.01
CA ALA A 217 11.39 13.15 21.11
C ALA A 217 10.72 12.88 22.46
N GLU A 218 9.53 13.42 22.54
CA GLU A 218 8.67 13.48 23.71
C GLU A 218 8.05 12.13 24.07
N LEU A 219 8.00 11.19 23.13
CA LEU A 219 7.59 9.80 23.37
C LEU A 219 8.73 8.93 23.95
N ASP A 220 9.91 9.50 24.21
CA ASP A 220 11.14 8.80 24.61
C ASP A 220 11.58 7.71 23.60
N ILE A 221 11.25 7.89 22.31
CA ILE A 221 11.57 6.91 21.25
C ILE A 221 12.92 7.20 20.58
N VAL A 222 13.33 8.47 20.55
CA VAL A 222 14.59 8.93 19.93
C VAL A 222 15.30 9.87 20.91
N ASP A 223 16.62 9.95 20.89
CA ASP A 223 17.33 11.02 21.60
C ASP A 223 17.53 12.21 20.66
N LEU A 224 16.92 13.36 21.00
CA LEU A 224 17.16 14.62 20.29
C LEU A 224 18.52 15.20 20.70
N LYS A 225 19.61 14.72 20.08
CA LYS A 225 20.86 15.50 20.06
C LYS A 225 20.76 16.54 18.94
N PHE A 226 20.76 17.81 19.33
CA PHE A 226 20.89 18.96 18.44
C PHE A 226 22.10 18.70 17.51
N PHE A 227 21.86 18.70 16.19
CA PHE A 227 22.81 18.37 15.12
C PHE A 227 23.11 16.87 14.93
N GLY A 228 22.22 16.19 14.19
CA GLY A 228 22.44 14.82 13.70
C GLY A 228 21.55 13.81 14.42
N TYR A 229 20.43 13.46 13.79
CA TYR A 229 19.50 12.45 14.29
C TYR A 229 20.19 11.09 14.40
N TYR A 230 20.53 10.67 15.62
CA TYR A 230 20.91 9.29 15.91
C TYR A 230 19.62 8.52 16.22
N ARG A 231 19.20 7.64 15.29
CA ARG A 231 18.15 6.65 15.59
C ARG A 231 18.74 5.71 16.63
N GLY A 232 18.06 5.54 17.76
CA GLY A 232 18.55 4.74 18.89
C GLY A 232 19.07 3.36 18.44
N GLU A 233 20.15 2.90 19.07
CA GLU A 233 20.70 1.58 18.81
C GLU A 233 19.58 0.52 18.95
N LYS A 234 19.53 -0.39 17.97
CA LYS A 234 18.81 -1.66 18.08
C LYS A 234 19.31 -2.34 19.38
N ARG A 235 18.50 -2.31 20.43
CA ARG A 235 18.65 -3.17 21.59
C ARG A 235 17.38 -3.96 21.76
#